data_AF-A0A3S0J6U5-F1
#
_entry.id   AF-A0A3S0J6U5-F1
#
_cell.length_a   1.000
_cell.length_b   1.000
_cell.length_c   1.000
_cell.angle_alpha   90.00
_cell.angle_beta   90.00
_cell.angle_gamma   90.00
#
_symmetry.space_group_name_H-M   'P 1'
#
loop_
_entity.id
_entity.type
_entity.pdbx_description
1 polymer ?
#
loop_
_entity_poly.entity_id
_entity_poly.type
_entity_poly.pdbx_seq_one_letter_code
_entity_poly.pdbx_strand_id
1 'polypeptide(L)'
;MAGARSSKEETERRVFTIQGWIINGVPDYLILKNICNQFQNKYGNYISRRQAKELLKKAYTEWQKDEEATIEQKRIMRIAELKQDIRNMKESYKGTPQGMSVINSIKKEITKLEGLYIPKVSVLRGDKENPLFPDSFEFTEEKQKRLDALLEKASKLNV
;
A
#
# COMPACT_ATOMS: atom_id res chain seq x y z
N MET A 1 -25.10 -6.14 -36.06
CA MET A 1 -25.94 -6.67 -34.96
C MET A 1 -25.53 -6.02 -33.66
N ALA A 2 -26.47 -5.38 -32.96
CA ALA A 2 -26.20 -4.73 -31.67
C ALA A 2 -25.73 -5.79 -30.66
N GLY A 3 -24.47 -5.67 -30.19
CA GLY A 3 -23.89 -6.63 -29.26
C GLY A 3 -24.66 -6.66 -27.95
N ALA A 4 -25.25 -7.79 -27.62
CA ALA A 4 -25.94 -7.96 -26.34
C ALA A 4 -24.98 -7.68 -25.19
N ARG A 5 -25.41 -6.80 -24.29
CA ARG A 5 -24.71 -6.52 -23.04
C ARG A 5 -24.81 -7.74 -22.12
N SER A 6 -23.71 -8.08 -21.46
CA SER A 6 -23.72 -9.07 -20.36
C SER A 6 -24.64 -8.61 -19.24
N SER A 7 -25.10 -9.55 -18.41
CA SER A 7 -25.88 -9.19 -17.22
C SER A 7 -25.02 -8.35 -16.27
N LYS A 8 -25.69 -7.58 -15.40
CA LYS A 8 -25.01 -6.75 -14.41
C LYS A 8 -24.12 -7.60 -13.48
N GLU A 9 -24.68 -8.68 -12.96
CA GLU A 9 -24.01 -9.64 -12.08
C GLU A 9 -22.77 -10.28 -12.73
N GLU A 10 -22.90 -10.71 -14.00
CA GLU A 10 -21.78 -11.31 -14.72
C GLU A 10 -20.65 -10.29 -14.96
N THR A 11 -21.02 -9.04 -15.21
CA THR A 11 -20.05 -7.95 -15.38
C THR A 11 -19.30 -7.67 -14.07
N GLU A 12 -20.00 -7.67 -12.94
CA GLU A 12 -19.40 -7.49 -11.60
C GLU A 12 -18.44 -8.63 -11.26
N ARG A 13 -18.83 -9.88 -11.50
CA ARG A 13 -17.95 -11.05 -11.29
C ARG A 13 -16.66 -10.98 -12.09
N ARG A 14 -16.74 -10.51 -13.34
CA ARG A 14 -15.55 -10.31 -14.20
C ARG A 14 -14.66 -9.21 -13.69
N VAL A 15 -15.25 -8.08 -13.28
CA VAL A 15 -14.49 -6.97 -12.69
C VAL A 15 -13.75 -7.44 -11.44
N PHE A 16 -14.41 -8.17 -10.54
CA PHE A 16 -13.77 -8.74 -9.35
C PHE A 16 -12.58 -9.66 -9.68
N THR A 17 -12.74 -10.51 -10.71
CA THR A 17 -11.66 -11.39 -11.19
C THR A 17 -10.48 -10.56 -11.72
N ILE A 18 -10.76 -9.49 -12.48
CA ILE A 18 -9.73 -8.59 -13.01
C ILE A 18 -9.03 -7.84 -11.87
N GLN A 19 -9.76 -7.34 -10.88
CA GLN A 19 -9.19 -6.70 -9.68
C GLN A 19 -8.25 -7.64 -8.94
N GLY A 20 -8.60 -8.93 -8.82
CA GLY A 20 -7.70 -9.95 -8.27
C GLY A 20 -6.38 -10.05 -9.04
N TRP A 21 -6.40 -9.93 -10.38
CA TRP A 21 -5.16 -9.91 -11.17
C TRP A 21 -4.35 -8.62 -11.00
N ILE A 22 -5.01 -7.47 -10.87
CA ILE A 22 -4.37 -6.18 -10.59
C ILE A 22 -3.65 -6.23 -9.23
N ILE A 23 -4.31 -6.74 -8.18
CA ILE A 23 -3.74 -6.89 -6.83
C ILE A 23 -2.54 -7.84 -6.83
N ASN A 24 -2.60 -8.90 -7.62
CA ASN A 24 -1.49 -9.86 -7.78
C ASN A 24 -0.35 -9.32 -8.67
N GLY A 25 -0.43 -8.08 -9.16
CA GLY A 25 0.61 -7.43 -9.95
C GLY A 25 0.77 -8.00 -11.36
N VAL A 26 -0.28 -8.61 -11.93
CA VAL A 26 -0.23 -9.11 -13.30
C VAL A 26 -0.14 -7.94 -14.28
N PRO A 27 0.82 -7.92 -15.22
CA PRO A 27 0.92 -6.87 -16.23
C PRO A 27 -0.33 -6.72 -17.10
N ASP A 28 -0.72 -5.47 -17.39
CA ASP A 28 -1.94 -5.12 -18.15
C ASP A 28 -2.10 -5.87 -19.48
N TYR A 29 -1.00 -6.07 -20.22
CA TYR A 29 -1.06 -6.78 -21.49
C TYR A 29 -1.44 -8.26 -21.33
N LEU A 30 -1.03 -8.90 -20.22
CA LEU A 30 -1.43 -10.26 -19.88
C LEU A 30 -2.86 -10.30 -19.37
N ILE A 31 -3.28 -9.31 -18.58
CA ILE A 31 -4.68 -9.17 -18.15
C ILE A 31 -5.60 -9.09 -19.38
N LEU A 32 -5.28 -8.24 -20.35
CA LEU A 32 -6.05 -8.13 -21.58
C LEU A 32 -6.11 -9.45 -22.36
N LYS A 33 -5.00 -10.19 -22.43
CA LYS A 33 -4.96 -11.52 -23.05
C LYS A 33 -5.84 -12.52 -22.30
N ASN A 34 -5.81 -12.51 -20.97
CA ASN A 34 -6.61 -13.37 -20.12
C ASN A 34 -8.11 -13.07 -20.27
N ILE A 35 -8.50 -11.79 -20.31
CA ILE A 35 -9.90 -11.38 -20.54
C ILE A 35 -10.41 -11.92 -21.88
N CYS A 36 -9.65 -11.72 -22.96
CA CYS A 36 -10.03 -12.20 -24.29
C CYS A 36 -10.15 -13.72 -24.33
N ASN A 37 -9.33 -14.45 -23.57
CA ASN A 37 -9.29 -15.92 -23.60
C ASN A 37 -10.29 -16.58 -22.64
N GLN A 38 -10.67 -15.91 -21.55
CA GLN A 38 -11.46 -16.52 -20.47
C GLN A 38 -12.93 -16.07 -20.48
N PHE A 39 -13.22 -14.85 -20.91
CA PHE A 39 -14.57 -14.32 -20.82
C PHE A 39 -15.30 -14.45 -22.17
N GLN A 40 -16.55 -14.89 -22.10
CA GLN A 40 -17.43 -15.11 -23.26
C GLN A 40 -18.67 -14.23 -23.14
N ASN A 41 -19.19 -13.70 -24.23
CA ASN A 41 -20.45 -12.97 -24.21
C ASN A 41 -21.65 -13.92 -24.07
N LYS A 42 -22.86 -13.35 -23.96
CA LYS A 42 -24.13 -14.11 -23.86
C LYS A 42 -24.33 -15.15 -24.97
N TYR A 43 -23.67 -14.98 -26.11
CA TYR A 43 -23.74 -15.86 -27.27
C TYR A 43 -22.59 -16.88 -27.33
N GLY A 44 -21.81 -17.02 -26.25
CA GLY A 44 -20.68 -17.95 -26.16
C GLY A 44 -19.42 -17.49 -26.91
N ASN A 45 -19.42 -16.30 -27.51
CA ASN A 45 -18.25 -15.78 -28.24
C ASN A 45 -17.29 -15.08 -27.29
N TYR A 46 -15.99 -15.29 -27.48
CA TYR A 46 -14.96 -14.61 -26.72
C TYR A 46 -15.04 -13.08 -26.81
N ILE A 47 -14.67 -12.41 -25.72
CA ILE A 47 -14.69 -10.96 -25.64
C ILE A 47 -13.63 -10.35 -26.56
N SER A 48 -14.03 -9.33 -27.32
CA SER A 48 -13.11 -8.59 -28.20
C SER A 48 -12.12 -7.75 -27.39
N ARG A 49 -10.95 -7.46 -27.97
CA ARG A 49 -9.92 -6.63 -27.32
C ARG A 49 -10.43 -5.25 -26.89
N ARG A 50 -11.37 -4.66 -27.64
CA ARG A 50 -12.01 -3.39 -27.27
C ARG A 50 -12.82 -3.52 -25.98
N GLN A 51 -13.64 -4.56 -25.89
CA GLN A 51 -14.43 -4.83 -24.68
C GLN A 51 -13.56 -5.21 -23.48
N ALA A 52 -12.44 -5.90 -23.72
CA ALA A 52 -11.46 -6.20 -22.68
C ALA A 52 -10.85 -4.93 -22.08
N LYS A 53 -10.52 -3.92 -22.90
CA LYS A 53 -10.06 -2.61 -22.42
C LYS A 53 -11.12 -1.88 -21.59
N GLU A 54 -12.39 -1.94 -22.01
CA GLU A 54 -13.49 -1.34 -21.23
C GLU A 54 -13.67 -2.02 -19.87
N LEU A 55 -13.60 -3.35 -19.81
CA LEU A 55 -13.66 -4.09 -18.56
C LEU A 55 -12.48 -3.77 -17.64
N LEU A 56 -11.27 -3.68 -18.19
CA LEU A 56 -10.08 -3.30 -17.44
C LEU A 56 -10.21 -1.87 -16.87
N LYS A 57 -10.63 -0.92 -17.70
CA LYS A 57 -10.87 0.47 -17.26
C LYS A 57 -11.93 0.52 -16.16
N LYS A 58 -13.01 -0.26 -16.29
CA LYS A 58 -14.06 -0.35 -15.28
C LYS A 58 -13.51 -0.91 -13.96
N ALA A 59 -12.68 -1.96 -14.02
CA ALA A 59 -12.03 -2.55 -12.85
C ALA A 59 -11.12 -1.55 -12.11
N TYR A 60 -10.31 -0.78 -12.83
CA TYR A 60 -9.52 0.32 -12.24
C TYR A 60 -10.40 1.40 -11.62
N THR A 61 -11.48 1.79 -12.32
CA THR A 61 -12.36 2.86 -11.83
C THR A 61 -13.10 2.44 -10.56
N GLU A 62 -13.60 1.21 -10.49
CA GLU A 62 -14.24 0.66 -9.29
C GLU A 62 -13.22 0.46 -8.17
N TRP A 63 -12.04 -0.07 -8.49
CA TRP A 63 -10.96 -0.22 -7.52
C TRP A 63 -10.51 1.13 -6.94
N GLN A 64 -10.39 2.16 -7.77
CA GLN A 64 -10.04 3.51 -7.33
C GLN A 64 -11.14 4.14 -6.45
N LYS A 65 -12.42 3.89 -6.75
CA LYS A 65 -13.55 4.32 -5.90
C LYS A 65 -13.57 3.60 -4.55
N ASP A 66 -13.20 2.33 -4.53
CA ASP A 66 -13.09 1.56 -3.28
C ASP A 66 -11.80 1.95 -2.51
N GLU A 67 -10.71 2.28 -3.20
CA GLU A 67 -9.46 2.80 -2.60
C GLU A 67 -9.58 4.23 -2.08
N GLU A 68 -10.52 5.01 -2.62
CA GLU A 68 -11.03 6.26 -2.05
C GLU A 68 -11.77 6.04 -0.72
N ALA A 69 -11.60 4.88 -0.07
CA ALA A 69 -11.74 4.78 1.36
C ALA A 69 -10.99 5.95 2.02
N THR A 70 -11.75 6.85 2.64
CA THR A 70 -11.20 8.05 3.29
C THR A 70 -10.11 7.62 4.28
N ILE A 71 -9.12 8.49 4.52
CA ILE A 71 -8.08 8.22 5.52
C ILE A 71 -8.72 7.80 6.86
N GLU A 72 -9.90 8.35 7.17
CA GLU A 72 -10.79 7.94 8.25
C GLU A 72 -11.12 6.45 8.24
N GLN A 73 -11.61 5.91 7.13
CA GLN A 73 -11.99 4.49 6.99
C GLN A 73 -10.78 3.57 7.13
N LYS A 74 -9.64 3.94 6.55
CA LYS A 74 -8.37 3.20 6.70
C LYS A 74 -7.90 3.20 8.16
N ARG A 75 -8.06 4.31 8.88
CA ARG A 75 -7.79 4.38 10.33
C ARG A 75 -8.73 3.47 11.12
N ILE A 76 -10.03 3.51 10.84
CA ILE A 76 -11.04 2.68 11.52
C ILE A 76 -10.75 1.19 11.32
N MET A 77 -10.46 0.76 10.08
CA MET A 77 -10.09 -0.62 9.78
C MET A 77 -8.83 -1.05 10.54
N ARG A 78 -7.79 -0.21 10.53
CA ARG A 78 -6.54 -0.51 11.25
C ARG A 78 -6.74 -0.60 12.76
N ILE A 79 -7.56 0.27 13.34
CA ILE A 79 -7.93 0.21 14.77
C ILE A 79 -8.66 -1.10 15.08
N ALA A 80 -9.56 -1.55 14.19
CA ALA A 80 -10.28 -2.80 14.37
C ALA A 80 -9.35 -4.04 14.32
N GLU A 81 -8.40 -4.06 13.38
CA GLU A 81 -7.35 -5.09 13.31
C GLU A 81 -6.51 -5.14 14.59
N LEU A 82 -5.99 -3.99 15.04
CA LEU A 82 -5.17 -3.91 16.25
C LEU A 82 -5.95 -4.35 17.51
N LYS A 83 -7.25 -4.04 17.59
CA LYS A 83 -8.13 -4.56 18.66
C LYS A 83 -8.29 -6.08 18.55
N GLN A 84 -8.37 -6.62 17.34
CA GLN A 84 -8.43 -8.06 17.12
C GLN A 84 -7.12 -8.76 17.51
N ASP A 85 -5.96 -8.17 17.23
CA ASP A 85 -4.65 -8.72 17.61
C ASP A 85 -4.51 -8.87 19.12
N ILE A 86 -5.01 -7.90 19.90
CA ILE A 86 -5.07 -7.99 21.37
C ILE A 86 -5.97 -9.17 21.81
N ARG A 87 -7.12 -9.36 21.15
CA ARG A 87 -8.05 -10.47 21.47
C ARG A 87 -7.44 -11.83 21.13
N ASN A 88 -6.78 -11.94 19.98
CA ASN A 88 -6.17 -13.16 19.47
C ASN A 88 -4.86 -13.54 20.18
N MET A 89 -4.31 -12.65 21.01
CA MET A 89 -3.12 -12.97 21.81
C MET A 89 -3.39 -14.19 22.70
N LYS A 90 -2.50 -15.17 22.66
CA LYS A 90 -2.61 -16.40 23.46
C LYS A 90 -2.65 -16.06 24.96
N GLU A 91 -3.52 -16.74 25.69
CA GLU A 91 -3.75 -16.48 27.13
C GLU A 91 -2.48 -16.61 27.96
N SER A 92 -1.57 -17.52 27.59
CA SER A 92 -0.27 -17.71 28.26
C SER A 92 0.63 -16.46 28.28
N TYR A 93 0.44 -15.54 27.33
CA TYR A 93 1.19 -14.29 27.26
C TYR A 93 0.41 -13.10 27.82
N LYS A 94 -0.92 -13.18 27.86
CA LYS A 94 -1.78 -12.15 28.48
C LYS A 94 -1.49 -12.11 29.99
N GLY A 95 -1.03 -10.97 30.47
CA GLY A 95 -0.65 -10.77 31.87
C GLY A 95 0.85 -10.96 32.17
N THR A 96 1.64 -11.51 31.23
CA THR A 96 3.10 -11.47 31.36
C THR A 96 3.63 -10.05 31.11
N PRO A 97 4.79 -9.66 31.68
CA PRO A 97 5.40 -8.36 31.39
C PRO A 97 5.65 -8.14 29.90
N GLN A 98 6.05 -9.21 29.19
CA GLN A 98 6.28 -9.17 27.74
C GLN A 98 4.98 -8.97 26.97
N GLY A 99 3.92 -9.73 27.27
CA GLY A 99 2.62 -9.55 26.63
C GLY A 99 2.00 -8.18 26.93
N MET A 100 2.14 -7.70 28.16
CA MET A 100 1.65 -6.38 28.55
C MET A 100 2.39 -5.25 27.80
N SER A 101 3.69 -5.41 27.55
CA SER A 101 4.46 -4.47 26.72
C SER A 101 3.91 -4.39 25.30
N VAL A 102 3.63 -5.54 24.67
CA VAL A 102 3.04 -5.62 23.32
C VAL A 102 1.62 -5.04 23.29
N ILE A 103 0.79 -5.35 24.29
CA ILE A 103 -0.55 -4.76 24.42
C ILE A 103 -0.45 -3.23 24.54
N ASN A 104 0.49 -2.73 25.34
CA ASN A 104 0.71 -1.30 25.51
C ASN A 104 1.23 -0.63 24.23
N SER A 105 2.08 -1.29 23.44
CA SER A 105 2.51 -0.75 22.14
C SER A 105 1.34 -0.69 21.14
N ILE A 106 0.51 -1.72 21.10
CA ILE A 106 -0.70 -1.74 20.25
C ILE A 106 -1.68 -0.64 20.67
N LYS A 107 -1.93 -0.49 21.98
CA LYS A 107 -2.80 0.58 22.51
C LYS A 107 -2.28 1.97 22.14
N LYS A 108 -0.98 2.23 22.28
CA LYS A 108 -0.36 3.50 21.86
C LYS A 108 -0.58 3.77 20.37
N GLU A 109 -0.49 2.73 19.53
CA GLU A 109 -0.74 2.86 18.10
C GLU A 109 -2.20 3.18 17.79
N ILE A 110 -3.15 2.51 18.49
CA ILE A 110 -4.58 2.86 18.41
C ILE A 110 -4.80 4.33 18.78
N THR A 111 -4.20 4.81 19.88
CA THR A 111 -4.38 6.21 20.33
C THR A 111 -3.82 7.23 19.33
N LYS A 112 -2.73 6.89 18.61
CA LYS A 112 -2.22 7.72 17.51
C LYS A 112 -3.20 7.77 16.34
N LEU A 113 -3.79 6.63 15.97
CA LEU A 113 -4.75 6.52 14.87
C LEU A 113 -6.09 7.21 15.20
N GLU A 114 -6.49 7.21 16.47
CA GLU A 114 -7.67 7.93 16.98
C GLU A 114 -7.44 9.45 17.09
N GLY A 115 -6.19 9.92 16.95
CA GLY A 115 -5.86 11.34 17.01
C GLY A 115 -6.06 11.98 18.39
N LEU A 116 -6.19 11.17 19.45
CA LEU A 116 -6.39 11.64 20.83
C LEU A 116 -5.19 12.44 21.38
N TYR A 117 -4.00 12.21 20.81
CA TYR A 117 -2.82 13.04 21.07
C TYR A 117 -2.58 13.99 19.90
N ILE A 118 -2.37 15.28 20.22
CA ILE A 118 -1.91 16.26 19.24
C ILE A 118 -0.57 15.76 18.69
N PRO A 119 -0.44 15.53 17.38
CA PRO A 119 0.84 15.11 16.80
C PRO A 119 1.90 16.15 17.14
N LYS A 120 3.06 15.70 17.64
CA LYS A 120 4.18 16.59 17.91
C LYS A 120 4.64 17.20 16.59
N VAL A 121 4.24 18.44 16.34
CA VAL A 121 4.78 19.24 15.25
C VAL A 121 6.17 19.67 15.67
N SER A 122 7.20 19.03 15.12
CA SER A 122 8.56 19.55 15.21
C SER A 122 8.65 20.74 14.25
N VAL A 123 8.38 21.93 14.77
CA VAL A 123 8.69 23.15 14.03
C VAL A 123 10.21 23.28 14.06
N LEU A 124 10.87 23.06 12.93
CA LEU A 124 12.24 23.52 12.71
C LEU A 124 12.20 25.05 12.72
N ARG A 125 12.23 25.65 13.91
CA ARG A 125 12.54 27.07 14.05
C ARG A 125 14.03 27.21 13.81
N GLY A 126 14.41 27.41 12.55
CA GLY A 126 15.69 28.04 12.27
C GLY A 126 15.69 29.39 12.97
N ASP A 127 16.71 29.66 13.77
CA ASP A 127 16.83 30.95 14.44
C ASP A 127 16.89 32.04 13.36
N LYS A 128 16.08 33.10 13.46
CA LYS A 128 16.01 34.12 12.39
C LYS A 128 17.35 34.85 12.23
N GLU A 129 18.13 34.91 13.30
CA GLU A 129 19.47 35.51 13.34
C GLU A 129 20.60 34.48 13.15
N ASN A 130 20.32 33.18 13.31
CA ASN A 130 21.25 32.08 13.04
C ASN A 130 20.52 30.92 12.33
N PRO A 131 20.24 31.04 11.02
CA PRO A 131 19.74 29.92 10.26
C PRO A 131 20.80 28.81 10.29
N LEU A 132 20.38 27.58 10.58
CA LEU A 132 21.22 26.41 10.29
C LEU A 132 21.33 26.29 8.77
N PHE A 133 22.30 26.98 8.19
CA PHE A 133 22.76 26.67 6.85
C PHE A 133 23.41 25.28 6.94
N PRO A 134 23.02 24.31 6.10
CA PRO A 134 23.91 23.18 5.85
C PRO A 134 25.18 23.77 5.26
N ASP A 135 26.19 23.99 6.11
CA ASP A 135 27.49 24.53 5.73
C ASP A 135 28.09 23.57 4.70
N SER A 136 27.92 23.94 3.43
CA SER A 136 28.39 23.27 2.23
C SER A 136 27.77 21.89 1.95
N PHE A 137 27.46 21.65 0.66
CA PHE A 137 27.38 20.29 0.11
C PHE A 137 28.77 19.62 0.03
N GLU A 138 29.77 20.17 0.70
CA GLU A 138 31.12 19.65 0.73
C GLU A 138 31.24 18.73 1.95
N PHE A 139 31.70 17.51 1.70
CA PHE A 139 32.04 16.61 2.78
C PHE A 139 33.22 17.23 3.55
N THR A 140 33.09 17.42 4.86
CA THR A 140 34.25 17.65 5.72
C THR A 140 35.31 16.58 5.46
N GLU A 141 36.60 16.91 5.58
CA GLU A 141 37.69 15.98 5.27
C GLU A 141 37.55 14.61 5.95
N GLU A 142 37.00 14.57 7.17
CA GLU A 142 36.69 13.34 7.89
C GLU A 142 35.60 12.49 7.20
N LYS A 143 34.57 13.13 6.67
CA LYS A 143 33.48 12.44 5.96
C LYS A 143 33.93 11.99 4.57
N GLN A 144 34.82 12.72 3.92
CA GLN A 144 35.43 12.31 2.64
C GLN A 144 36.29 11.05 2.84
N LYS A 145 37.15 11.04 3.86
CA LYS A 145 37.93 9.83 4.24
C LYS A 145 37.04 8.63 4.54
N ARG A 146 35.89 8.86 5.18
CA ARG A 146 34.91 7.81 5.48
C ARG A 146 34.22 7.28 4.21
N LEU A 147 33.92 8.15 3.25
CA LEU A 147 33.35 7.77 1.96
C LEU A 147 34.34 6.92 1.15
N ASP A 148 35.60 7.34 1.08
CA ASP A 148 36.66 6.63 0.35
C ASP A 148 36.91 5.24 0.95
N ALA A 149 36.95 5.13 2.29
CA ALA A 149 37.07 3.84 2.97
C ALA A 149 35.88 2.89 2.70
N LEU A 150 34.67 3.43 2.53
CA LEU A 150 33.49 2.64 2.17
C LEU A 150 33.53 2.18 0.72
N LEU A 151 34.00 3.03 -0.20
CA LEU A 151 34.17 2.68 -1.62
C LEU A 151 35.26 1.62 -1.82
N GLU A 152 36.39 1.72 -1.14
CA GLU A 152 37.44 0.69 -1.15
C GLU A 152 36.96 -0.65 -0.56
N LYS A 153 36.15 -0.60 0.49
CA LYS A 153 35.56 -1.81 1.07
C LYS A 153 34.57 -2.45 0.11
N ALA A 154 33.76 -1.65 -0.58
CA ALA A 154 32.80 -2.14 -1.56
C ALA A 154 33.47 -2.72 -2.82
N SER A 155 34.60 -2.15 -3.28
CA SER A 155 35.34 -2.69 -4.42
C SER A 155 36.04 -4.02 -4.09
N LYS A 156 36.58 -4.17 -2.87
CA LYS A 156 37.19 -5.42 -2.39
C LYS A 156 36.18 -6.54 -2.12
N LEU A 157 34.89 -6.22 -1.99
CA LEU A 157 33.80 -7.19 -1.80
C LEU A 157 33.20 -7.70 -3.12
N ASN A 158 33.52 -7.05 -4.24
CA ASN A 158 33.03 -7.37 -5.59
C ASN A 158 34.10 -8.01 -6.51
N VAL A 159 35.21 -8.48 -5.93
CA VAL A 159 36.23 -9.34 -6.56
C VAL A 159 36.26 -10.66 -5.81
#